data_AF-A0AAX6DK46-F1
#
_entry.id   AF-A0AAX6DK46-F1
#
_cell.length_a   1.000
_cell.length_b   1.000
_cell.length_c   1.000
_cell.angle_alpha   90.00
_cell.angle_beta   90.00
_cell.angle_gamma   90.00
#
_symmetry.space_group_name_H-M   'P 1'
#
loop_
_entity.id
_entity.type
_entity.pdbx_description
1 polymer ?
#
loop_
_entity_poly.entity_id
_entity_poly.type
_entity_poly.pdbx_seq_one_letter_code
_entity_poly.pdbx_strand_id
1 'polypeptide(L)'
;MHSRQVIHGAEKGETTIMLLSPSARAPVVESSNDSSHYQHGSQFTMFLTAPVQAFCSLTGISGVDIDKDTYEEAEKLFSLSLGEWETALVKSDFLNPTWVEILGDPFMRRLILRFIFCRAVLALYSPTFQQEKFIPSCLPELPDSIGPEDTTSQFAVLRLAEFFGTTKHFVFSEGIPDAYQH
;
A
#
# COMPACT_ATOMS: atom_id res chain seq x y z
N MET A 1 -0.28 -22.46 -17.16
CA MET A 1 -1.73 -22.70 -17.31
C MET A 1 -2.45 -21.99 -16.16
N HIS A 2 -2.78 -20.71 -16.32
CA HIS A 2 -3.47 -19.93 -15.29
C HIS A 2 -4.95 -19.80 -15.64
N SER A 3 -5.77 -20.60 -14.98
CA SER A 3 -7.21 -20.43 -14.89
C SER A 3 -7.52 -19.59 -13.65
N ARG A 4 -7.83 -18.30 -13.80
CA ARG A 4 -8.60 -17.50 -12.82
C ARG A 4 -8.80 -16.05 -13.29
N GLN A 5 -9.73 -15.87 -14.22
CA GLN A 5 -10.36 -14.56 -14.46
C GLN A 5 -11.67 -14.79 -15.25
N VAL A 6 -12.60 -15.52 -14.65
CA VAL A 6 -14.00 -15.56 -15.11
C VAL A 6 -14.88 -15.67 -13.87
N ILE A 7 -15.01 -14.58 -13.12
CA ILE A 7 -16.18 -14.33 -12.28
C ILE A 7 -16.57 -12.87 -12.52
N HIS A 8 -17.18 -12.63 -13.68
CA HIS A 8 -17.94 -11.41 -13.90
C HIS A 8 -19.13 -11.73 -14.80
N GLY A 9 -20.32 -11.49 -14.25
CA GLY A 9 -21.56 -11.51 -15.01
C GLY A 9 -22.68 -12.27 -14.31
N ALA A 10 -23.59 -11.50 -13.71
CA ALA A 10 -24.96 -11.87 -13.34
C ALA A 10 -25.14 -12.76 -12.10
N GLU A 11 -24.89 -12.21 -10.92
CA GLU A 11 -25.61 -12.63 -9.72
C GLU A 11 -26.31 -11.44 -9.05
N LYS A 12 -27.62 -11.62 -8.94
CA LYS A 12 -28.60 -10.65 -8.52
C LYS A 12 -28.56 -10.60 -6.98
N GLY A 13 -27.87 -9.63 -6.37
CA GLY A 13 -28.12 -9.34 -4.95
C GLY A 13 -27.10 -8.53 -4.15
N GLU A 14 -25.78 -8.74 -4.29
CA GLU A 14 -24.82 -8.27 -3.27
C GLU A 14 -23.68 -7.43 -3.83
N THR A 15 -23.54 -6.22 -3.25
CA THR A 15 -22.38 -5.34 -3.42
C THR A 15 -21.12 -6.05 -2.97
N THR A 16 -20.24 -6.42 -3.91
CA THR A 16 -19.00 -7.16 -3.61
C THR A 16 -17.78 -6.40 -4.10
N ILE A 17 -16.76 -6.31 -3.24
CA ILE A 17 -15.41 -5.96 -3.65
C ILE A 17 -14.49 -7.18 -3.58
N MET A 18 -13.46 -7.17 -4.41
CA MET A 18 -12.39 -8.13 -4.35
C MET A 18 -11.07 -7.39 -4.18
N LEU A 19 -10.28 -7.79 -3.18
CA LEU A 19 -8.89 -7.38 -3.05
C LEU A 19 -8.02 -8.58 -3.40
N LEU A 20 -7.22 -8.44 -4.45
CA LEU A 20 -6.39 -9.51 -5.01
C LEU A 20 -4.94 -9.24 -4.64
N SER A 21 -4.30 -10.23 -4.01
CA SER A 21 -2.87 -10.16 -3.74
C SER A 21 -2.06 -10.15 -5.04
N PRO A 22 -0.84 -9.61 -5.03
CA PRO A 22 0.10 -9.73 -6.15
C PRO A 22 0.26 -11.17 -6.64
N SER A 23 0.49 -11.35 -7.95
CA SER A 23 0.76 -12.66 -8.56
C SER A 23 2.18 -13.16 -8.30
N ALA A 24 3.09 -12.26 -7.92
CA ALA A 24 4.45 -12.54 -7.51
C ALA A 24 4.81 -11.78 -6.23
N ARG A 25 5.77 -12.29 -5.46
CA ARG A 25 6.24 -11.66 -4.21
C ARG A 25 7.34 -10.64 -4.49
N ALA A 26 7.22 -9.43 -3.95
CA ALA A 26 8.27 -8.42 -4.05
C ALA A 26 9.55 -8.90 -3.35
N PRO A 27 10.74 -8.65 -3.94
CA PRO A 27 12.01 -8.82 -3.24
C PRO A 27 12.02 -7.98 -1.95
N VAL A 28 12.65 -8.48 -0.90
CA VAL A 28 12.85 -7.74 0.35
C VAL A 28 14.31 -7.32 0.42
N VAL A 29 14.60 -6.13 0.94
CA VAL A 29 15.99 -5.70 1.18
C VAL A 29 16.60 -6.64 2.22
N GLU A 30 17.64 -7.39 1.84
CA GLU A 30 18.35 -8.28 2.78
C GLU A 30 19.15 -7.44 3.77
N SER A 31 18.76 -7.46 5.04
CA SER A 31 19.62 -6.99 6.13
C SER A 31 20.69 -8.04 6.39
N SER A 32 21.96 -7.66 6.28
CA SER A 32 23.10 -8.51 6.64
C SER A 32 23.00 -8.90 8.13
N ASN A 33 22.94 -10.22 8.36
CA ASN A 33 22.72 -10.94 9.63
C ASN A 33 21.25 -11.15 10.04
N ASP A 34 20.87 -12.44 10.03
CA ASP A 34 19.71 -13.06 10.70
C ASP A 34 18.42 -13.22 9.86
N SER A 35 18.52 -14.03 8.81
CA SER A 35 17.45 -14.34 7.86
C SER A 35 16.40 -15.36 8.34
N SER A 36 16.15 -15.52 9.65
CA SER A 36 15.29 -16.61 10.15
C SER A 36 13.97 -16.22 10.84
N HIS A 37 13.66 -14.95 11.10
CA HIS A 37 12.50 -14.62 11.95
C HIS A 37 11.27 -13.97 11.29
N TYR A 38 11.31 -13.56 10.01
CA TYR A 38 10.14 -12.95 9.33
C TYR A 38 9.43 -13.89 8.33
N GLN A 39 9.37 -15.20 8.63
CA GLN A 39 8.82 -16.22 7.72
C GLN A 39 7.31 -16.49 7.82
N HIS A 40 6.54 -15.81 8.66
CA HIS A 40 5.13 -16.15 8.85
C HIS A 40 4.17 -15.06 8.35
N GLY A 41 3.92 -15.05 7.04
CA GLY A 41 2.79 -14.32 6.46
C GLY A 41 2.99 -13.88 5.01
N SER A 42 1.88 -13.69 4.29
CA SER A 42 1.91 -12.97 3.02
C SER A 42 2.19 -11.49 3.29
N GLN A 43 3.15 -10.89 2.57
CA GLN A 43 3.46 -9.46 2.66
C GLN A 43 2.20 -8.61 2.43
N PHE A 44 1.33 -9.04 1.50
CA PHE A 44 0.05 -8.40 1.25
C PHE A 44 -0.82 -8.36 2.51
N THR A 45 -0.98 -9.50 3.20
CA THR A 45 -1.76 -9.55 4.46
C THR A 45 -1.14 -8.68 5.53
N MET A 46 0.21 -8.64 5.63
CA MET A 46 0.89 -7.78 6.59
C MET A 46 0.59 -6.30 6.34
N PHE A 47 0.57 -5.83 5.09
CA PHE A 47 0.14 -4.46 4.78
C PHE A 47 -1.31 -4.18 5.21
N LEU A 48 -2.21 -5.15 5.02
CA LEU A 48 -3.62 -5.00 5.40
C LEU A 48 -3.82 -4.96 6.93
N THR A 49 -2.94 -5.58 7.72
CA THR A 49 -3.08 -5.67 9.18
C THR A 49 -2.17 -4.72 9.95
N ALA A 50 -0.94 -4.51 9.48
CA ALA A 50 0.14 -3.76 10.12
C ALA A 50 1.02 -3.03 9.06
N PRO A 51 0.50 -1.96 8.43
CA PRO A 51 1.11 -1.32 7.25
C PRO A 51 2.50 -0.73 7.51
N VAL A 52 2.72 -0.08 8.65
CA VAL A 52 4.03 0.49 9.00
C VAL A 52 5.07 -0.63 9.18
N GLN A 53 4.69 -1.70 9.88
CA GLN A 53 5.56 -2.88 10.03
C GLN A 53 5.87 -3.56 8.68
N ALA A 54 4.88 -3.66 7.79
CA ALA A 54 5.06 -4.22 6.45
C ALA A 54 6.02 -3.37 5.61
N PHE A 55 5.90 -2.04 5.70
CA PHE A 55 6.82 -1.09 5.08
C PHE A 55 8.25 -1.28 5.59
N CYS A 56 8.45 -1.28 6.91
CA CYS A 56 9.75 -1.48 7.54
C CYS A 56 10.39 -2.81 7.10
N SER A 57 9.59 -3.88 7.11
CA SER A 57 10.05 -5.20 6.69
C SER A 57 10.46 -5.22 5.21
N LEU A 58 9.73 -4.53 4.31
CA LEU A 58 10.05 -4.44 2.89
C LEU A 58 11.37 -3.69 2.65
N THR A 59 11.60 -2.60 3.39
CA THR A 59 12.80 -1.76 3.27
C THR A 59 14.00 -2.28 4.06
N GLY A 60 13.89 -3.45 4.70
CA GLY A 60 14.99 -4.09 5.43
C GLY A 60 15.24 -3.52 6.83
N ILE A 61 14.27 -2.83 7.42
CA ILE A 61 14.32 -2.36 8.81
C ILE A 61 13.77 -3.49 9.69
N SER A 62 14.57 -3.97 10.64
CA SER A 62 14.14 -4.97 11.60
C SER A 62 13.22 -4.35 12.65
N GLY A 63 12.15 -5.05 13.01
CA GLY A 63 11.25 -4.62 14.09
C GLY A 63 11.91 -4.61 15.47
N VAL A 64 13.09 -5.22 15.64
CA VAL A 64 13.90 -5.10 16.87
C VAL A 64 14.64 -3.75 16.93
N ASP A 65 14.87 -3.12 15.77
CA ASP A 65 15.62 -1.87 15.66
C ASP A 65 14.75 -0.62 15.88
N ILE A 66 13.42 -0.77 15.88
CA ILE A 66 12.48 0.34 16.04
C ILE A 66 11.98 0.36 17.49
N ASP A 67 12.35 1.38 18.24
CA ASP A 67 11.78 1.60 19.56
C ASP A 67 10.29 2.00 19.48
N LYS A 68 9.59 1.82 20.59
CA LYS A 68 8.14 2.02 20.66
C LYS A 68 7.71 3.45 20.28
N ASP A 69 8.46 4.46 20.71
CA ASP A 69 8.10 5.86 20.49
C ASP A 69 8.26 6.23 19.01
N THR A 70 9.34 5.75 18.37
CA THR A 70 9.55 5.87 16.92
C THR A 70 8.45 5.17 16.12
N TYR A 71 8.04 3.95 16.52
CA TYR A 71 6.94 3.24 15.85
C TYR A 71 5.61 3.99 15.97
N GLU A 72 5.28 4.50 17.16
CA GLU A 72 4.06 5.28 17.40
C GLU A 72 4.05 6.57 16.57
N GLU A 73 5.19 7.23 16.38
CA GLU A 73 5.28 8.42 15.54
C GLU A 73 5.08 8.09 14.04
N ALA A 74 5.65 6.98 13.57
CA ALA A 74 5.40 6.50 12.21
C ALA A 74 3.92 6.16 11.96
N GLU A 75 3.23 5.54 12.93
CA GLU A 75 1.79 5.29 12.83
C GLU A 75 0.95 6.58 12.80
N LYS A 76 1.38 7.63 13.50
CA LYS A 76 0.73 8.96 13.40
C LYS A 76 0.93 9.56 12.01
N LEU A 77 2.15 9.52 11.47
CA LEU A 77 2.44 9.98 10.11
C LEU A 77 1.62 9.22 9.06
N PHE A 78 1.54 7.91 9.20
CA PHE A 78 0.70 7.08 8.34
C PHE A 78 -0.78 7.46 8.46
N SER A 79 -1.27 7.72 9.67
CA SER A 79 -2.66 8.13 9.93
C SER A 79 -3.04 9.45 9.25
N LEU A 80 -2.09 10.39 9.07
CA LEU A 80 -2.33 11.61 8.29
C LEU A 80 -2.65 11.28 6.83
N SER A 81 -1.92 10.33 6.24
CA SER A 81 -2.11 9.88 4.85
C SER A 81 -3.46 9.19 4.66
N LEU A 82 -3.94 8.44 5.67
CA LEU A 82 -5.27 7.87 5.67
C LEU A 82 -6.36 8.95 5.52
N GLY A 83 -6.25 10.05 6.25
CA GLY A 83 -7.22 11.16 6.17
C GLY A 83 -7.18 11.92 4.84
N GLU A 84 -6.00 12.02 4.22
CA GLU A 84 -5.85 12.61 2.88
C GLU A 84 -6.55 11.76 1.81
N TRP A 85 -6.36 10.45 1.82
CA TRP A 85 -7.09 9.54 0.92
C TRP A 85 -8.59 9.48 1.19
N GLU A 86 -9.03 9.53 2.45
CA GLU A 86 -10.45 9.65 2.77
C GLU A 86 -11.05 10.91 2.12
N THR A 87 -10.34 12.03 2.23
CA THR A 87 -10.74 13.29 1.60
C THR A 87 -10.77 13.18 0.07
N ALA A 88 -9.79 12.53 -0.54
CA ALA A 88 -9.72 12.31 -1.98
C ALA A 88 -10.87 11.41 -2.48
N LEU A 89 -11.17 10.33 -1.75
CA LEU A 89 -12.28 9.42 -2.05
C LEU A 89 -13.64 10.12 -1.98
N VAL A 90 -13.86 10.94 -0.95
CA VAL A 90 -15.12 11.70 -0.80
C VAL A 90 -15.32 12.73 -1.91
N LYS A 91 -14.23 13.30 -2.43
CA LYS A 91 -14.27 14.29 -3.53
C LYS A 91 -14.34 13.64 -4.92
N SER A 92 -14.26 12.32 -5.01
CA SER A 92 -14.23 11.64 -6.30
C SER A 92 -15.63 11.56 -6.92
N ASP A 93 -15.84 12.26 -8.04
CA ASP A 93 -17.11 12.26 -8.78
C ASP A 93 -17.44 10.92 -9.46
N PHE A 94 -16.45 10.02 -9.57
CA PHE A 94 -16.54 8.79 -10.36
C PHE A 94 -16.33 7.52 -9.53
N LEU A 95 -16.55 7.57 -8.22
CA LEU A 95 -16.42 6.40 -7.36
C LEU A 95 -17.57 5.42 -7.58
N ASN A 96 -17.25 4.16 -7.87
CA ASN A 96 -18.27 3.11 -8.04
C ASN A 96 -19.17 3.03 -6.78
N PRO A 97 -20.51 2.93 -6.91
CA PRO A 97 -21.42 2.85 -5.76
C PRO A 97 -21.08 1.76 -4.75
N THR A 98 -20.48 0.67 -5.22
CA THR A 98 -19.98 -0.44 -4.38
C THR A 98 -18.97 0.04 -3.35
N TRP A 99 -18.06 0.93 -3.77
CA TRP A 99 -17.09 1.53 -2.87
C TRP A 99 -17.74 2.48 -1.88
N VAL A 100 -18.77 3.24 -2.29
CA VAL A 100 -19.50 4.16 -1.39
C VAL A 100 -20.12 3.40 -0.21
N GLU A 101 -20.79 2.28 -0.49
CA GLU A 101 -21.41 1.44 0.54
C GLU A 101 -20.37 0.88 1.52
N ILE A 102 -19.29 0.30 0.98
CA ILE A 102 -18.25 -0.37 1.78
C ILE A 102 -17.42 0.62 2.59
N LEU A 103 -17.11 1.79 2.03
CA LEU A 103 -16.44 2.86 2.76
C LEU A 103 -17.34 3.43 3.86
N GLY A 104 -18.65 3.16 3.87
CA GLY A 104 -19.53 3.48 5.00
C GLY A 104 -19.16 2.76 6.29
N ASP A 105 -18.62 1.54 6.20
CA ASP A 105 -18.17 0.77 7.36
C ASP A 105 -16.75 1.19 7.80
N PRO A 106 -16.50 1.56 9.07
CA PRO A 106 -15.19 2.02 9.53
C PRO A 106 -14.07 0.98 9.44
N PHE A 107 -14.37 -0.31 9.61
CA PHE A 107 -13.38 -1.37 9.54
C PHE A 107 -12.96 -1.61 8.09
N MET A 108 -13.94 -1.73 7.19
CA MET A 108 -13.69 -1.88 5.77
C MET A 108 -12.99 -0.64 5.21
N ARG A 109 -13.42 0.56 5.57
CA ARG A 109 -12.73 1.81 5.18
C ARG A 109 -11.25 1.77 5.55
N ARG A 110 -10.93 1.42 6.80
CA ARG A 110 -9.54 1.27 7.24
C ARG A 110 -8.79 0.22 6.41
N LEU A 111 -9.42 -0.92 6.13
CA LEU A 111 -8.84 -1.99 5.31
C LEU A 111 -8.54 -1.52 3.88
N ILE A 112 -9.44 -0.75 3.26
CA ILE A 112 -9.26 -0.21 1.90
C ILE A 112 -8.14 0.81 1.85
N LEU A 113 -8.04 1.70 2.84
CA LEU A 113 -6.96 2.68 2.89
C LEU A 113 -5.59 2.00 3.07
N ARG A 114 -5.52 0.94 3.88
CA ARG A 114 -4.31 0.11 3.99
C ARG A 114 -3.98 -0.62 2.69
N PHE A 115 -4.99 -1.06 1.95
CA PHE A 115 -4.82 -1.64 0.62
C PHE A 115 -4.28 -0.61 -0.39
N ILE A 116 -4.77 0.63 -0.38
CA ILE A 116 -4.27 1.73 -1.20
C ILE A 116 -2.79 1.98 -0.90
N PHE A 117 -2.42 2.05 0.38
CA PHE A 117 -1.02 2.17 0.77
C PHE A 117 -0.16 1.01 0.28
N CYS A 118 -0.64 -0.23 0.43
CA CYS A 118 0.06 -1.42 -0.09
C CYS A 118 0.35 -1.30 -1.59
N ARG A 119 -0.64 -0.87 -2.38
CA ARG A 119 -0.48 -0.65 -3.82
C ARG A 119 0.54 0.44 -4.13
N ALA A 120 0.47 1.58 -3.43
CA ALA A 120 1.42 2.68 -3.62
C ALA A 120 2.86 2.26 -3.30
N VAL A 121 3.07 1.63 -2.14
CA VAL A 121 4.40 1.16 -1.72
C VAL A 121 4.98 0.18 -2.72
N LEU A 122 4.23 -0.83 -3.14
CA LEU A 122 4.71 -1.84 -4.08
C LEU A 122 4.90 -1.30 -5.51
N ALA A 123 4.15 -0.27 -5.91
CA ALA A 123 4.34 0.36 -7.21
C ALA A 123 5.59 1.23 -7.27
N LEU A 124 5.89 1.96 -6.20
CA LEU A 124 7.01 2.90 -6.12
C LEU A 124 8.31 2.21 -5.70
N TYR A 125 8.26 1.03 -5.09
CA TYR A 125 9.44 0.30 -4.64
C TYR A 125 10.34 -0.10 -5.82
N SER A 126 11.62 0.32 -5.82
CA SER A 126 12.49 0.23 -7.00
C SER A 126 12.60 -1.20 -7.59
N PRO A 127 12.70 -2.28 -6.79
CA PRO A 127 12.71 -3.65 -7.32
C PRO A 127 11.43 -4.11 -8.03
N THR A 128 10.30 -3.45 -7.77
CA THR A 128 8.98 -3.78 -8.35
C THR A 128 8.41 -2.68 -9.23
N PHE A 129 9.14 -1.56 -9.37
CA PHE A 129 8.75 -0.41 -10.17
C PHE A 129 8.38 -0.83 -11.60
N GLN A 130 7.24 -0.34 -12.09
CA GLN A 130 6.67 -0.65 -13.41
C GLN A 130 6.43 -2.15 -13.69
N GLN A 131 6.26 -2.98 -12.66
CA GLN A 131 6.00 -4.42 -12.80
C GLN A 131 4.67 -4.84 -12.17
N GLU A 132 3.61 -4.90 -12.99
CA GLU A 132 2.22 -5.19 -12.56
C GLU A 132 2.05 -6.48 -11.74
N LYS A 133 2.85 -7.52 -12.02
CA LYS A 133 2.78 -8.81 -11.29
C LYS A 133 2.99 -8.68 -9.78
N PHE A 134 3.63 -7.59 -9.33
CA PHE A 134 3.89 -7.29 -7.92
C PHE A 134 2.86 -6.35 -7.30
N ILE A 135 1.92 -5.82 -8.08
CA ILE A 135 0.96 -4.82 -7.61
C ILE A 135 -0.35 -5.51 -7.23
N PRO A 136 -0.91 -5.26 -6.04
CA PRO A 136 -2.25 -5.73 -5.69
C PRO A 136 -3.29 -5.08 -6.61
N SER A 137 -4.31 -5.85 -7.00
CA SER A 137 -5.43 -5.36 -7.81
C SER A 137 -6.75 -5.51 -7.07
N CYS A 138 -7.78 -4.81 -7.54
CA CYS A 138 -9.10 -4.87 -6.92
C CYS A 138 -10.20 -4.76 -7.96
N LEU A 139 -11.40 -5.22 -7.58
CA LEU A 139 -12.62 -5.08 -8.36
C LEU A 139 -13.73 -4.57 -7.44
N PRO A 140 -14.55 -3.58 -7.87
CA PRO A 140 -14.32 -2.69 -9.02
C PRO A 140 -12.99 -1.95 -8.91
N GLU A 141 -12.47 -1.37 -10.00
CA GLU A 141 -11.23 -0.59 -9.92
C GLU A 141 -11.40 0.65 -9.02
N LEU A 142 -10.32 1.06 -8.36
CA LEU A 142 -10.26 2.31 -7.61
C LEU A 142 -9.96 3.47 -8.57
N PRO A 143 -10.47 4.68 -8.31
CA PRO A 143 -10.21 5.83 -9.17
C PRO A 143 -8.74 6.23 -9.18
N ASP A 144 -8.29 6.82 -10.30
CA ASP A 144 -6.91 7.25 -10.50
C ASP A 144 -6.44 8.29 -9.46
N SER A 145 -7.36 9.06 -8.88
CA SER A 145 -7.10 10.05 -7.83
C SER A 145 -6.59 9.47 -6.50
N ILE A 146 -6.55 8.15 -6.38
CA ILE A 146 -5.91 7.42 -5.27
C ILE A 146 -5.03 6.29 -5.80
N GLY A 147 -4.66 6.36 -7.08
CA GLY A 147 -3.73 5.45 -7.71
C GLY A 147 -2.30 5.64 -7.16
N PRO A 148 -1.38 4.72 -7.48
CA PRO A 148 0.00 4.83 -7.02
C PRO A 148 0.74 6.08 -7.52
N GLU A 149 0.43 6.53 -8.73
CA GLU A 149 1.02 7.73 -9.34
C GLU A 149 0.41 9.04 -8.82
N ASP A 150 -0.71 8.97 -8.09
CA ASP A 150 -1.32 10.16 -7.50
C ASP A 150 -0.39 10.81 -6.47
N THR A 151 -0.38 12.14 -6.44
CA THR A 151 0.51 12.92 -5.59
C THR A 151 0.30 12.60 -4.10
N THR A 152 -0.94 12.39 -3.64
CA THR A 152 -1.22 12.00 -2.25
C THR A 152 -0.63 10.62 -1.93
N SER A 153 -0.74 9.67 -2.85
CA SER A 153 -0.15 8.34 -2.68
C SER A 153 1.38 8.37 -2.62
N GLN A 154 2.02 9.14 -3.51
CA GLN A 154 3.47 9.31 -3.52
C GLN A 154 3.96 9.99 -2.24
N PHE A 155 3.29 11.06 -1.78
CA PHE A 155 3.65 11.72 -0.52
C PHE A 155 3.48 10.82 0.71
N ALA A 156 2.46 9.96 0.74
CA ALA A 156 2.27 9.01 1.83
C ALA A 156 3.47 8.05 1.97
N VAL A 157 3.97 7.55 0.84
CA VAL A 157 5.15 6.68 0.80
C VAL A 157 6.42 7.47 1.11
N LEU A 158 6.59 8.66 0.51
CA LEU A 158 7.76 9.52 0.74
C LEU A 158 7.90 9.90 2.22
N ARG A 159 6.84 10.34 2.89
CA ARG A 159 6.90 10.76 4.31
C ARG A 159 7.41 9.63 5.23
N LEU A 160 6.94 8.40 5.02
CA LEU A 160 7.44 7.25 5.78
C LEU A 160 8.87 6.90 5.37
N ALA A 161 9.19 6.96 4.08
CA ALA A 161 10.53 6.70 3.59
C ALA A 161 11.55 7.71 4.14
N GLU A 162 11.21 8.99 4.21
CA GLU A 162 12.02 10.05 4.81
C GLU A 162 12.18 9.84 6.32
N PHE A 163 11.07 9.58 7.02
CA PHE A 163 11.07 9.31 8.46
C PHE A 163 12.03 8.17 8.83
N PHE A 164 12.08 7.11 8.02
CA PHE A 164 12.95 5.97 8.24
C PHE A 164 14.30 6.02 7.50
N GLY A 165 14.59 7.07 6.72
CA GLY A 165 15.83 7.15 5.93
C GLY A 165 15.95 6.09 4.82
N THR A 166 14.83 5.67 4.24
CA THR A 166 14.72 4.61 3.23
C THR A 166 14.30 5.09 1.83
N THR A 167 14.33 6.40 1.58
CA THR A 167 13.93 7.01 0.29
C THR A 167 14.61 6.38 -0.93
N LYS A 168 15.88 5.98 -0.80
CA LYS A 168 16.67 5.26 -1.83
C LYS A 168 16.05 3.95 -2.36
N HIS A 169 15.07 3.39 -1.66
CA HIS A 169 14.37 2.17 -2.06
C HIS A 169 13.13 2.43 -2.92
N PHE A 170 12.82 3.69 -3.20
CA PHE A 170 11.63 4.10 -3.93
C PHE A 170 11.98 4.99 -5.12
N VAL A 171 11.10 4.99 -6.12
CA VAL A 171 11.15 5.84 -7.30
C VAL A 171 9.90 6.70 -7.30
N PHE A 172 10.08 8.03 -7.28
CA PHE A 172 8.99 9.02 -7.30
C PHE A 172 8.95 9.76 -8.63
N SER A 173 7.80 10.37 -8.95
CA SER A 173 7.61 11.20 -10.13
C SER A 173 8.29 12.57 -10.02
N GLU A 174 8.67 13.15 -11.17
CA GLU A 174 9.21 14.51 -11.25
C GLU A 174 8.26 15.53 -10.60
N GLY A 175 8.77 16.34 -9.67
CA GLY A 175 7.99 17.35 -8.94
C GLY A 175 7.57 16.95 -7.54
N ILE A 176 7.74 15.69 -7.16
CA ILE A 176 7.82 15.27 -5.77
C ILE A 176 9.24 15.59 -5.29
N PRO A 177 9.44 16.36 -4.20
CA PRO A 177 10.77 16.74 -3.75
C PRO A 177 11.57 15.49 -3.36
N ASP A 178 12.48 15.06 -4.24
CA ASP A 178 13.51 14.08 -3.92
C ASP A 178 14.48 14.72 -2.92
N ALA A 179 14.38 14.33 -1.65
CA ALA A 179 15.47 14.51 -0.73
C ALA A 179 16.61 13.58 -1.19
N TYR A 180 17.67 14.19 -1.74
CA TYR A 180 19.00 13.64 -2.06
C TYR A 180 19.24 13.09 -3.48
N GLN A 181 19.56 14.01 -4.40
CA GLN A 181 20.61 13.79 -5.40
C GLN A 181 21.87 14.54 -4.97
N HIS A 182 22.71 13.91 -4.12
CA HIS A 182 24.14 14.24 -3.97
C HIS A 182 24.92 13.04 -3.44
#